data_AF-A0AAD6CYJ3-F1
#
_entry.id   AF-A0AAD6CYJ3-F1
#
_cell.length_a   1.000
_cell.length_b   1.000
_cell.length_c   1.000
_cell.angle_alpha   90.00
_cell.angle_beta   90.00
_cell.angle_gamma   90.00
#
_symmetry.space_group_name_H-M   'P 1'
#
loop_
_entity.id
_entity.type
_entity.pdbx_description
1 polymer ?
#
loop_
_entity_poly.entity_id
_entity_poly.type
_entity_poly.pdbx_seq_one_letter_code
_entity_poly.pdbx_strand_id
1 'polypeptide(L)'
;MHDLNLLQHYLLHTSKNLSLHPRKIMVWKRVIPEIASNNHFLMHLLLALAGLDILTTQKPDQRTAMTSNDIKLQNLVEHHQKGLQGLQEKLTSIEETSAEVLFAGSMLIVGFAFGSLRIENLDLSTQTSQVSRENIFPDSPHRFEGPGIEWLRLVRGVSSIARHSWKTLKLGRLRPLLMFSNANEDWKLLGPDHVPSAVSPRYMRSRNLSAFATGATQAISSLRGFLGTLKATMLEVGDGLGQFQTSGSSPESDEIHQLGDLFEAQYQAIDIAEDMYMRVIYVLELHCIEASSSDRDIQAEIEDAAITSWPHLVPEIFISSLDSKYGPEILTGLSFTILAHLYLLLTLLDDLWYLGKNFGAEITKIHTLVSRLADSNLLKLMEWPVNVAGFSSKSSKYNS
;
A
#
# COMPACT_ATOMS: atom_id res chain seq x y z
N MET A 1 3.83 -33.02 9.13
CA MET A 1 2.72 -33.03 8.15
C MET A 1 2.18 -31.63 7.89
N HIS A 2 2.12 -30.73 8.88
CA HIS A 2 1.60 -29.36 8.70
C HIS A 2 2.37 -28.56 7.64
N ASP A 3 3.71 -28.52 7.71
CA ASP A 3 4.56 -27.79 6.75
C ASP A 3 4.39 -28.30 5.31
N LEU A 4 4.21 -29.61 5.13
CA LEU A 4 3.95 -30.19 3.82
C LEU A 4 2.60 -29.74 3.25
N ASN A 5 1.58 -29.62 4.10
CA ASN A 5 0.27 -29.10 3.69
C ASN A 5 0.35 -27.62 3.32
N LEU A 6 1.11 -26.81 4.08
CA LEU A 6 1.35 -25.40 3.77
C LEU A 6 2.12 -25.24 2.45
N LEU A 7 3.16 -26.05 2.23
CA LEU A 7 3.92 -26.05 0.98
C LEU A 7 3.05 -26.47 -0.20
N GLN A 8 2.25 -27.54 -0.04
CA GLN A 8 1.30 -27.97 -1.06
C GLN A 8 0.30 -26.86 -1.38
N HIS A 9 -0.24 -26.20 -0.35
CA HIS A 9 -1.16 -25.08 -0.54
C HIS A 9 -0.50 -23.92 -1.30
N TYR A 10 0.75 -23.57 -0.95
CA TYR A 10 1.50 -22.53 -1.66
C TYR A 10 1.63 -22.84 -3.15
N LEU A 11 2.05 -24.06 -3.49
CA LEU A 11 2.28 -24.49 -4.87
C LEU A 11 0.98 -24.58 -5.68
N LEU A 12 -0.11 -25.01 -5.04
CA LEU A 12 -1.39 -25.24 -5.71
C LEU A 12 -2.29 -23.99 -5.77
N HIS A 13 -2.17 -23.07 -4.82
CA HIS A 13 -3.07 -21.92 -4.64
C HIS A 13 -2.32 -20.60 -4.50
N THR A 14 -1.58 -20.37 -3.41
CA THR A 14 -1.01 -19.05 -3.09
C THR A 14 -0.18 -18.46 -4.24
N SER A 15 0.77 -19.23 -4.77
CA SER A 15 1.66 -18.79 -5.85
C SER A 15 0.95 -18.44 -7.17
N LYS A 16 -0.26 -18.96 -7.41
CA LYS A 16 -1.09 -18.62 -8.60
C LYS A 16 -1.72 -17.24 -8.49
N ASN A 17 -1.88 -16.75 -7.27
CA ASN A 17 -2.66 -15.56 -6.95
C ASN A 17 -1.77 -14.45 -6.36
N LEU A 18 -0.45 -14.53 -6.54
CA LEU A 18 0.52 -13.49 -6.19
C LEU A 18 0.82 -12.51 -7.34
N SER A 19 0.26 -12.77 -8.52
CA SER A 19 0.36 -11.91 -9.70
C SER A 19 -0.73 -12.32 -10.69
N LEU A 20 -1.15 -11.40 -11.54
CA LEU A 20 -2.06 -11.63 -12.66
C LEU A 20 -1.27 -11.90 -13.95
N HIS A 21 -0.04 -11.38 -14.04
CA HIS A 21 0.79 -11.54 -15.22
C HIS A 21 1.42 -12.95 -15.34
N PRO A 22 1.22 -13.69 -16.45
CA PRO A 22 1.66 -15.09 -16.58
C PRO A 22 3.14 -15.34 -16.32
N ARG A 23 4.02 -14.43 -16.77
CA ARG A 23 5.48 -14.58 -16.55
C ARG A 23 5.88 -14.40 -15.09
N LYS A 24 5.20 -13.52 -14.36
CA LYS A 24 5.45 -13.26 -12.93
C LYS A 24 4.94 -14.44 -12.09
N ILE A 25 3.77 -14.98 -12.44
CA ILE A 25 3.23 -16.22 -11.84
C ILE A 25 4.24 -17.39 -11.92
N MET A 26 4.96 -17.53 -13.03
CA MET A 26 5.97 -18.60 -13.16
C MET A 26 7.12 -18.45 -12.17
N VAL A 27 7.53 -17.22 -11.85
CA VAL A 27 8.55 -16.95 -10.83
C VAL A 27 8.05 -17.37 -9.45
N TRP A 28 6.84 -16.96 -9.08
CA TRP A 28 6.20 -17.33 -7.81
C TRP A 28 5.99 -18.84 -7.64
N LYS A 29 5.65 -19.54 -8.72
CA LYS A 29 5.38 -20.98 -8.72
C LYS A 29 6.60 -21.87 -8.73
N ARG A 30 7.69 -21.45 -9.37
CA ARG A 30 8.85 -22.31 -9.63
C ARG A 30 10.13 -21.76 -9.06
N VAL A 31 10.49 -20.54 -9.45
CA VAL A 31 11.79 -19.96 -9.11
C VAL A 31 11.91 -19.70 -7.62
N ILE A 32 10.93 -19.04 -7.00
CA ILE A 32 10.98 -18.72 -5.56
C ILE A 32 10.98 -20.00 -4.70
N PRO A 33 10.14 -21.02 -4.95
CA PRO A 33 10.23 -22.31 -4.26
C PRO A 33 11.58 -23.03 -4.41
N GLU A 34 12.21 -22.97 -5.58
CA GLU A 34 13.53 -23.55 -5.83
C GLU A 34 14.64 -22.81 -5.07
N ILE A 35 14.55 -21.48 -4.98
CA ILE A 35 15.45 -20.71 -4.11
C ILE A 35 15.21 -21.11 -2.65
N ALA A 36 13.95 -21.21 -2.23
CA ALA A 36 13.56 -21.55 -0.87
C ALA A 36 13.97 -22.98 -0.46
N SER A 37 13.97 -23.95 -1.36
CA SER A 37 14.41 -25.33 -1.04
C SER A 37 15.88 -25.39 -0.62
N ASN A 38 16.68 -24.40 -1.01
CA ASN A 38 18.09 -24.27 -0.64
C ASN A 38 18.33 -23.27 0.51
N ASN A 39 17.28 -22.58 1.00
CA ASN A 39 17.37 -21.50 1.97
C ASN A 39 16.28 -21.63 3.03
N HIS A 40 16.63 -22.18 4.19
CA HIS A 40 15.68 -22.50 5.27
C HIS A 40 14.78 -21.30 5.67
N PHE A 41 15.34 -20.10 5.82
CA PHE A 41 14.56 -18.92 6.19
C PHE A 41 13.53 -18.53 5.12
N LEU A 42 13.87 -18.68 3.82
CA LEU A 42 12.93 -18.43 2.73
C LEU A 42 11.79 -19.44 2.72
N MET A 43 12.08 -20.71 3.05
CA MET A 43 11.04 -21.72 3.22
C MET A 43 10.08 -21.29 4.33
N HIS A 44 10.59 -20.82 5.47
CA HIS A 44 9.74 -20.28 6.54
C HIS A 44 8.86 -19.11 6.07
N LEU A 45 9.39 -18.14 5.33
CA LEU A 45 8.59 -17.04 4.76
C LEU A 45 7.51 -17.51 3.78
N LEU A 46 7.84 -18.49 2.93
CA LEU A 46 6.92 -19.08 1.97
C LEU A 46 5.75 -19.78 2.68
N LEU A 47 6.06 -20.58 3.72
CA LEU A 47 5.05 -21.29 4.52
C LEU A 47 4.17 -20.31 5.31
N ALA A 48 4.76 -19.24 5.86
CA ALA A 48 4.00 -18.19 6.54
C ALA A 48 3.00 -17.51 5.60
N LEU A 49 3.44 -17.18 4.38
CA LEU A 49 2.57 -16.57 3.36
C LEU A 49 1.42 -17.51 2.94
N ALA A 50 1.69 -18.81 2.81
CA ALA A 50 0.66 -19.81 2.53
C ALA A 50 -0.35 -19.96 3.67
N GLY A 51 0.14 -19.96 4.93
CA GLY A 51 -0.73 -19.95 6.10
C GLY A 51 -1.62 -18.72 6.15
N LEU A 52 -1.08 -17.56 5.77
CA LEU A 52 -1.82 -16.30 5.71
C LEU A 52 -2.91 -16.31 4.63
N ASP A 53 -2.60 -16.81 3.44
CA ASP A 53 -3.56 -17.03 2.36
C ASP A 53 -4.71 -17.93 2.82
N ILE A 54 -4.40 -19.05 3.48
CA ILE A 54 -5.41 -19.95 4.07
C ILE A 54 -6.32 -19.22 5.05
N LEU A 55 -5.76 -18.45 5.99
CA LEU A 55 -6.53 -17.74 7.01
C LEU A 55 -7.43 -16.65 6.43
N THR A 56 -7.00 -16.00 5.35
CA THR A 56 -7.71 -14.86 4.76
C THR A 56 -8.73 -15.27 3.69
N THR A 57 -8.53 -16.40 3.03
CA THR A 57 -9.39 -16.86 1.92
C THR A 57 -10.38 -17.96 2.31
N GLN A 58 -10.08 -18.79 3.32
CA GLN A 58 -10.99 -19.84 3.76
C GLN A 58 -12.06 -19.27 4.71
N LYS A 59 -13.33 -19.58 4.44
CA LYS A 59 -14.41 -19.25 5.36
C LYS A 59 -14.30 -20.14 6.61
N PRO A 60 -14.36 -19.58 7.83
CA PRO A 60 -14.32 -20.39 9.03
C PRO A 60 -15.59 -21.24 9.13
N ASP A 61 -15.44 -22.56 9.18
CA ASP A 61 -16.52 -23.45 9.58
C ASP A 61 -16.85 -23.20 11.06
N GLN A 62 -18.07 -22.76 11.34
CA GLN A 62 -18.51 -22.20 12.63
C GLN A 62 -18.37 -23.15 13.84
N ARG A 63 -18.12 -24.45 13.64
CA ARG A 63 -18.18 -25.49 14.70
C ARG A 63 -16.82 -25.84 15.33
N THR A 64 -15.70 -25.45 14.72
CA THR A 64 -14.33 -25.79 15.19
C THR A 64 -13.36 -24.60 15.11
N ALA A 65 -13.90 -23.40 14.88
CA ALA A 65 -13.14 -22.24 14.42
C ALA A 65 -12.14 -21.67 15.42
N MET A 66 -12.45 -21.64 16.71
CA MET A 66 -11.68 -20.81 17.66
C MET A 66 -10.30 -21.41 17.96
N THR A 67 -10.24 -22.61 18.55
CA THR A 67 -8.96 -23.27 18.89
C THR A 67 -8.14 -23.69 17.67
N SER A 68 -8.77 -24.03 16.54
CA SER A 68 -8.06 -24.39 15.31
C SER A 68 -7.44 -23.17 14.62
N ASN A 69 -8.08 -22.00 14.69
CA ASN A 69 -7.51 -20.77 14.13
C ASN A 69 -6.37 -20.24 14.99
N ASP A 70 -6.43 -20.37 16.31
CA ASP A 70 -5.34 -19.96 17.20
C ASP A 70 -4.05 -20.75 16.93
N ILE A 71 -4.17 -22.08 16.75
CA ILE A 71 -3.01 -22.93 16.40
C ILE A 71 -2.47 -22.59 15.00
N LYS A 72 -3.35 -22.35 14.01
CA LYS A 72 -2.92 -21.92 12.67
C LYS A 72 -2.22 -20.57 12.70
N LEU A 73 -2.72 -19.63 13.50
CA LEU A 73 -2.14 -18.31 13.70
C LEU A 73 -0.77 -18.41 14.37
N GLN A 74 -0.65 -19.20 15.43
CA GLN A 74 0.63 -19.43 16.11
C GLN A 74 1.70 -20.00 15.17
N ASN A 75 1.37 -21.04 14.40
CA ASN A 75 2.31 -21.63 13.45
C ASN A 75 2.72 -20.64 12.35
N LEU A 76 1.76 -19.87 11.84
CA LEU A 76 2.02 -18.81 10.87
C LEU A 76 2.99 -17.77 11.42
N VAL A 77 2.75 -17.29 12.66
CA VAL A 77 3.61 -16.29 13.32
C VAL A 77 5.00 -16.87 13.54
N GLU A 78 5.12 -18.12 13.98
CA GLU A 78 6.40 -18.79 14.17
C GLU A 78 7.21 -18.90 12.86
N HIS A 79 6.56 -19.32 11.77
CA HIS A 79 7.21 -19.34 10.45
C HIS A 79 7.60 -17.93 9.99
N HIS A 80 6.74 -16.93 10.18
CA HIS A 80 7.07 -15.55 9.82
C HIS A 80 8.30 -15.04 10.59
N GLN A 81 8.35 -15.28 11.91
CA GLN A 81 9.45 -14.87 12.78
C GLN A 81 10.77 -15.54 12.40
N LYS A 82 10.79 -16.86 12.21
CA LYS A 82 11.98 -17.60 11.77
C LYS A 82 12.49 -17.11 10.42
N GLY A 83 11.58 -16.84 9.49
CA GLY A 83 11.91 -16.31 8.19
C GLY A 83 12.47 -14.89 8.25
N LEU A 84 11.86 -14.01 9.06
CA LEU A 84 12.31 -12.64 9.25
C LEU A 84 13.68 -12.59 9.92
N GLN A 85 13.90 -13.38 10.97
CA GLN A 85 15.19 -13.48 11.65
C GLN A 85 16.29 -13.90 10.66
N GLY A 86 16.07 -14.96 9.89
CA GLY A 86 17.08 -15.41 8.92
C GLY A 86 17.34 -14.40 7.79
N LEU A 87 16.33 -13.62 7.38
CA LEU A 87 16.54 -12.52 6.43
C LEU A 87 17.38 -11.39 7.05
N GLN A 88 17.11 -11.02 8.31
CA GLN A 88 17.88 -10.01 9.03
C GLN A 88 19.34 -10.43 9.21
N GLU A 89 19.59 -11.67 9.62
CA GLU A 89 20.94 -12.24 9.73
C GLU A 89 21.68 -12.16 8.39
N LYS A 90 21.02 -12.51 7.28
CA LYS A 90 21.61 -12.43 5.93
C LYS A 90 21.85 -11.01 5.45
N LEU A 91 21.05 -10.03 5.86
CA LEU A 91 21.29 -8.61 5.57
C LEU A 91 22.47 -8.04 6.35
N THR A 92 22.72 -8.53 7.57
CA THR A 92 23.85 -8.10 8.41
C THR A 92 25.16 -8.83 8.13
N SER A 93 25.09 -9.99 7.47
CA SER A 93 26.27 -10.80 7.16
C SER A 93 27.14 -10.13 6.10
N ILE A 94 28.45 -10.19 6.31
CA ILE A 94 29.47 -9.74 5.35
C ILE A 94 29.61 -10.77 4.19
N GLU A 95 29.04 -11.97 4.32
CA GLU A 95 29.05 -12.99 3.27
C GLU A 95 28.32 -12.53 2.01
N GLU A 96 28.82 -12.96 0.85
CA GLU A 96 28.17 -12.79 -0.46
C GLU A 96 26.84 -13.56 -0.53
N THR A 97 25.81 -13.00 0.10
CA THR A 97 24.45 -13.53 -0.03
C THR A 97 23.95 -13.18 -1.43
N SER A 98 23.45 -14.20 -2.15
CA SER A 98 22.90 -13.99 -3.49
C SER A 98 21.80 -12.92 -3.47
N ALA A 99 21.92 -11.94 -4.38
CA ALA A 99 20.90 -10.92 -4.57
C ALA A 99 19.50 -11.52 -4.81
N GLU A 100 19.41 -12.69 -5.46
CA GLU A 100 18.15 -13.39 -5.66
C GLU A 100 17.51 -13.83 -4.33
N VAL A 101 18.32 -14.28 -3.38
CA VAL A 101 17.87 -14.75 -2.06
C VAL A 101 17.31 -13.59 -1.24
N LEU A 102 18.05 -12.48 -1.18
CA LEU A 102 17.60 -11.27 -0.46
C LEU A 102 16.33 -10.70 -1.10
N PHE A 103 16.32 -10.53 -2.42
CA PHE A 103 15.16 -9.98 -3.12
C PHE A 103 13.92 -10.88 -2.97
N ALA A 104 14.04 -12.20 -3.13
CA ALA A 104 12.93 -13.13 -2.94
C ALA A 104 12.37 -13.09 -1.51
N GLY A 105 13.25 -13.05 -0.50
CA GLY A 105 12.83 -12.96 0.90
C GLY A 105 12.10 -11.66 1.22
N SER A 106 12.64 -10.54 0.73
CA SER A 106 12.00 -9.23 0.87
C SER A 106 10.64 -9.16 0.19
N MET A 107 10.48 -9.75 -1.01
CA MET A 107 9.19 -9.81 -1.70
C MET A 107 8.16 -10.67 -0.96
N LEU A 108 8.57 -11.79 -0.35
CA LEU A 108 7.70 -12.62 0.49
C LEU A 108 7.25 -11.86 1.75
N ILE A 109 8.14 -11.10 2.38
CA ILE A 109 7.82 -10.23 3.52
C ILE A 109 6.79 -9.16 3.15
N VAL A 110 6.96 -8.49 1.99
CA VAL A 110 5.99 -7.50 1.52
C VAL A 110 4.63 -8.13 1.26
N GLY A 111 4.58 -9.27 0.56
CA GLY A 111 3.34 -9.99 0.32
C GLY A 111 2.64 -10.39 1.62
N PHE A 112 3.42 -10.82 2.62
CA PHE A 112 2.90 -11.13 3.95
C PHE A 112 2.35 -9.89 4.65
N ALA A 113 3.10 -8.78 4.69
CA ALA A 113 2.67 -7.54 5.33
C ALA A 113 1.34 -7.02 4.75
N PHE A 114 1.18 -7.10 3.43
CA PHE A 114 -0.05 -6.71 2.75
C PHE A 114 -1.22 -7.65 3.08
N GLY A 115 -0.96 -8.96 3.09
CA GLY A 115 -1.94 -9.99 3.45
C GLY A 115 -2.44 -9.86 4.90
N SER A 116 -1.61 -9.36 5.81
CA SER A 116 -1.91 -9.28 7.24
C SER A 116 -2.66 -8.02 7.66
N LEU A 117 -2.79 -6.99 6.81
CA LEU A 117 -3.41 -5.69 7.18
C LEU A 117 -4.83 -5.80 7.77
N ARG A 118 -5.57 -6.87 7.44
CA ARG A 118 -6.94 -7.11 7.94
C ARG A 118 -7.02 -7.95 9.21
N ILE A 119 -5.91 -8.49 9.69
CA ILE A 119 -5.93 -9.38 10.84
C ILE A 119 -5.61 -8.55 12.08
N GLU A 120 -6.68 -8.09 12.75
CA GLU A 120 -6.63 -7.22 13.93
C GLU A 120 -5.81 -7.78 15.11
N ASN A 121 -5.54 -9.10 15.13
CA ASN A 121 -4.76 -9.77 16.19
C ASN A 121 -3.34 -10.18 15.76
N LEU A 122 -2.88 -9.82 14.56
CA LEU A 122 -1.52 -10.12 14.10
C LEU A 122 -0.60 -8.97 14.53
N ASP A 123 -0.42 -8.85 15.84
CA ASP A 123 0.32 -7.77 16.49
C ASP A 123 1.84 -7.97 16.35
N LEU A 124 2.35 -7.96 15.11
CA LEU A 124 3.76 -8.21 14.77
C LEU A 124 4.68 -7.08 15.25
N SER A 125 4.12 -5.89 15.48
CA SER A 125 4.81 -4.68 15.92
C SER A 125 5.25 -4.76 17.40
N THR A 126 4.71 -5.70 18.18
CA THR A 126 4.97 -5.77 19.62
C THR A 126 6.25 -6.50 20.02
N GLN A 127 6.96 -7.17 19.09
CA GLN A 127 8.13 -7.98 19.45
C GLN A 127 9.49 -7.39 19.03
N THR A 128 9.53 -6.38 18.18
CA THR A 128 10.78 -5.64 17.89
C THR A 128 11.10 -4.57 18.93
N SER A 129 10.25 -4.38 19.93
CA SER A 129 10.42 -3.37 21.01
C SER A 129 10.08 -3.92 22.39
N GLN A 130 10.70 -5.05 22.78
CA GLN A 130 10.62 -5.53 24.17
C GLN A 130 11.47 -4.72 25.19
N VAL A 131 12.12 -3.62 24.78
CA VAL A 131 12.96 -2.82 25.69
C VAL A 131 12.25 -1.57 26.25
N SER A 132 10.97 -1.31 25.95
CA SER A 132 10.33 -0.04 26.40
C SER A 132 8.87 -0.10 26.84
N ARG A 133 8.28 -1.27 27.10
CA ARG A 133 6.87 -1.38 27.54
C ARG A 133 6.64 -1.79 28.99
N GLU A 134 7.67 -1.88 29.83
CA GLU A 134 7.48 -1.87 31.28
C GLU A 134 7.36 -0.42 31.76
N ASN A 135 6.18 0.16 31.57
CA ASN A 135 5.57 1.25 32.35
C ASN A 135 4.55 1.96 31.45
N ILE A 136 3.26 1.73 31.71
CA ILE A 136 2.14 2.71 31.72
C ILE A 136 0.82 1.92 31.77
N PHE A 137 0.14 2.05 32.91
CA PHE A 137 -1.27 1.80 33.26
C PHE A 137 -2.19 0.95 32.34
N PRO A 138 -2.90 -0.07 32.90
CA PRO A 138 -3.77 -0.97 32.14
C PRO A 138 -5.18 -0.45 31.74
N ASP A 139 -5.54 0.81 32.02
CA ASP A 139 -6.92 1.32 31.83
C ASP A 139 -7.03 2.46 30.80
N SER A 140 -6.76 2.19 29.52
CA SER A 140 -7.22 3.07 28.43
C SER A 140 -8.00 2.26 27.39
N PRO A 141 -9.33 2.42 27.31
CA PRO A 141 -10.13 1.70 26.33
C PRO A 141 -9.88 2.32 24.95
N HIS A 142 -9.32 1.50 24.04
CA HIS A 142 -9.19 1.73 22.60
C HIS A 142 -8.23 2.87 22.18
N ARG A 143 -6.92 2.62 22.27
CA ARG A 143 -6.00 3.20 21.26
C ARG A 143 -6.40 2.62 19.92
N PHE A 144 -7.16 3.37 19.12
CA PHE A 144 -7.29 3.08 17.70
C PHE A 144 -5.89 3.17 17.10
N GLU A 145 -5.36 2.04 16.63
CA GLU A 145 -4.13 1.99 15.88
C GLU A 145 -4.34 2.75 14.56
N GLY A 146 -3.37 3.59 14.19
CA GLY A 146 -3.37 4.28 12.90
C GLY A 146 -3.40 3.29 11.73
N PRO A 147 -3.54 3.76 10.48
CA PRO A 147 -3.35 2.88 9.33
C PRO A 147 -1.95 2.26 9.40
N GLY A 148 -1.83 1.00 8.97
CA GLY A 148 -0.53 0.35 8.90
C GLY A 148 0.31 1.06 7.84
N ILE A 149 1.39 1.74 8.25
CA ILE A 149 2.30 2.47 7.34
C ILE A 149 3.70 1.84 7.30
N GLU A 150 3.99 0.89 8.20
CA GLU A 150 5.29 0.23 8.31
C GLU A 150 5.67 -0.50 7.02
N TRP A 151 4.67 -1.00 6.30
CA TRP A 151 4.87 -1.66 5.02
C TRP A 151 5.46 -0.70 3.96
N LEU A 152 5.22 0.62 4.04
CA LEU A 152 5.85 1.59 3.14
C LEU A 152 7.37 1.49 3.24
N ARG A 153 7.88 1.46 4.47
CA ARG A 153 9.32 1.29 4.74
C ARG A 153 9.83 -0.05 4.23
N LEU A 154 9.06 -1.13 4.37
CA LEU A 154 9.41 -2.44 3.80
C LEU A 154 9.55 -2.38 2.27
N VAL A 155 8.58 -1.79 1.57
CA VAL A 155 8.63 -1.65 0.09
C VAL A 155 9.80 -0.78 -0.35
N ARG A 156 10.11 0.31 0.37
CA ARG A 156 11.32 1.11 0.13
C ARG A 156 12.60 0.28 0.31
N GLY A 157 12.66 -0.56 1.34
CA GLY A 157 13.76 -1.50 1.58
C GLY A 157 13.95 -2.48 0.43
N VAL A 158 12.87 -3.12 -0.05
CA VAL A 158 12.92 -4.03 -1.21
C VAL A 158 13.41 -3.30 -2.47
N SER A 159 12.93 -2.08 -2.68
CA SER A 159 13.35 -1.23 -3.81
C SER A 159 14.83 -0.86 -3.72
N SER A 160 15.36 -0.65 -2.52
CA SER A 160 16.79 -0.41 -2.28
C SER A 160 17.64 -1.64 -2.65
N ILE A 161 17.23 -2.84 -2.22
CA ILE A 161 17.88 -4.10 -2.59
C ILE A 161 17.86 -4.30 -4.10
N ALA A 162 16.71 -4.07 -4.74
CA ALA A 162 16.54 -4.19 -6.18
C ALA A 162 17.46 -3.22 -6.95
N ARG A 163 17.57 -1.96 -6.48
CA ARG A 163 18.43 -0.94 -7.09
C ARG A 163 19.90 -1.30 -6.94
N HIS A 164 20.34 -1.68 -5.74
CA HIS A 164 21.72 -2.06 -5.46
C HIS A 164 22.15 -3.28 -6.29
N SER A 165 21.26 -4.26 -6.44
CA SER A 165 21.54 -5.51 -7.15
C SER A 165 20.97 -5.57 -8.57
N TRP A 166 20.67 -4.41 -9.18
CA TRP A 166 19.89 -4.32 -10.41
C TRP A 166 20.47 -5.16 -11.55
N LYS A 167 21.78 -5.06 -11.79
CA LYS A 167 22.46 -5.81 -12.86
C LYS A 167 22.31 -7.32 -12.66
N THR A 168 22.55 -7.80 -11.44
CA THR A 168 22.46 -9.23 -11.09
C THR A 168 21.03 -9.73 -11.26
N LEU A 169 20.06 -9.01 -10.70
CA LEU A 169 18.66 -9.42 -10.75
C LEU A 169 18.06 -9.36 -12.18
N LYS A 170 18.46 -8.35 -12.98
CA LYS A 170 18.02 -8.21 -14.38
C LYS A 170 18.55 -9.32 -15.28
N LEU A 171 19.71 -9.89 -14.96
CA LEU A 171 20.29 -11.04 -15.67
C LEU A 171 19.89 -12.39 -15.06
N GLY A 172 19.30 -12.37 -13.86
CA GLY A 172 18.90 -13.57 -13.11
C GLY A 172 17.50 -14.08 -13.43
N ARG A 173 17.09 -15.08 -12.64
CA ARG A 173 15.81 -15.80 -12.79
C ARG A 173 14.62 -15.00 -12.26
N LEU A 174 14.86 -14.03 -11.37
CA LEU A 174 13.84 -13.14 -10.82
C LEU A 174 13.51 -11.95 -11.72
N ARG A 175 14.21 -11.79 -12.86
CA ARG A 175 13.97 -10.72 -13.85
C ARG A 175 12.49 -10.47 -14.16
N PRO A 176 11.61 -11.48 -14.36
CA PRO A 176 10.22 -11.20 -14.71
C PRO A 176 9.45 -10.39 -13.66
N LEU A 177 9.86 -10.40 -12.39
CA LEU A 177 9.26 -9.58 -11.32
C LEU A 177 9.69 -8.11 -11.37
N LEU A 178 10.75 -7.79 -12.11
CA LEU A 178 11.35 -6.45 -12.19
C LEU A 178 11.05 -5.73 -13.50
N MET A 179 10.54 -6.48 -14.49
CA MET A 179 10.22 -5.95 -15.81
C MET A 179 8.72 -5.70 -15.89
N PHE A 180 8.38 -4.46 -16.24
CA PHE A 180 7.03 -3.96 -16.40
C PHE A 180 6.96 -3.34 -17.80
N SER A 181 6.26 -3.98 -18.72
CA SER A 181 6.25 -3.61 -20.14
C SER A 181 5.50 -2.29 -20.36
N ASN A 182 4.45 -2.06 -19.56
CA ASN A 182 3.61 -0.86 -19.63
C ASN A 182 4.05 0.22 -18.63
N ALA A 183 5.12 0.01 -17.86
CA ALA A 183 5.69 1.03 -16.99
C ALA A 183 6.59 1.99 -17.78
N ASN A 184 6.01 2.63 -18.78
CA ASN A 184 6.65 3.61 -19.64
C ASN A 184 5.96 4.98 -19.48
N GLU A 185 6.36 5.94 -20.31
CA GLU A 185 5.79 7.30 -20.30
C GLU A 185 4.74 7.50 -21.40
N ASP A 186 4.26 6.42 -22.04
CA ASP A 186 3.31 6.53 -23.17
C ASP A 186 1.97 7.13 -22.73
N TRP A 187 1.61 6.98 -21.45
CA TRP A 187 0.44 7.65 -20.87
C TRP A 187 0.52 9.19 -20.97
N LYS A 188 1.73 9.77 -21.08
CA LYS A 188 1.90 11.22 -21.29
C LYS A 188 1.45 11.67 -22.68
N LEU A 189 1.27 10.75 -23.63
CA LEU A 189 0.75 11.04 -24.97
C LEU A 189 -0.71 11.52 -24.94
N LEU A 190 -1.46 11.17 -23.88
CA LEU A 190 -2.82 11.66 -23.68
C LEU A 190 -2.84 13.19 -23.50
N GLY A 191 -1.80 13.77 -22.91
CA GLY A 191 -1.72 15.20 -22.61
C GLY A 191 -2.49 15.60 -21.35
N PRO A 192 -2.24 16.80 -20.80
CA PRO A 192 -2.82 17.26 -19.52
C PRO A 192 -4.31 17.61 -19.63
N ASP A 193 -4.77 17.98 -20.83
CA ASP A 193 -6.17 18.33 -21.09
C ASP A 193 -7.00 17.13 -21.55
N HIS A 194 -6.44 15.92 -21.44
CA HIS A 194 -7.13 14.72 -21.86
C HIS A 194 -8.35 14.48 -20.99
N VAL A 195 -9.53 14.63 -21.59
CA VAL A 195 -10.76 14.15 -21.01
C VAL A 195 -10.85 12.68 -21.38
N PRO A 196 -10.82 11.75 -20.41
CA PRO A 196 -10.93 10.34 -20.69
C PRO A 196 -12.10 10.11 -21.65
N SER A 197 -11.83 9.53 -22.82
CA SER A 197 -12.86 9.37 -23.86
C SER A 197 -13.96 8.50 -23.30
N ALA A 198 -15.08 9.12 -22.88
CA ALA A 198 -16.17 8.54 -22.10
C ALA A 198 -16.07 7.02 -22.00
N VAL A 199 -15.16 6.54 -21.13
CA VAL A 199 -14.76 5.14 -21.02
C VAL A 199 -16.06 4.44 -20.71
N SER A 200 -16.66 3.80 -21.71
CA SER A 200 -18.06 3.40 -21.56
C SER A 200 -18.05 2.35 -20.45
N PRO A 201 -18.69 2.59 -19.29
CA PRO A 201 -18.68 1.64 -18.18
C PRO A 201 -19.30 0.30 -18.56
N ARG A 202 -19.88 0.23 -19.77
CA ARG A 202 -20.56 -0.91 -20.37
C ARG A 202 -19.65 -2.13 -20.59
N TYR A 203 -18.33 -1.95 -20.68
CA TYR A 203 -17.40 -3.07 -20.91
C TYR A 203 -16.68 -3.55 -19.64
N MET A 204 -16.60 -2.73 -18.59
CA MET A 204 -15.98 -3.10 -17.31
C MET A 204 -17.03 -3.73 -16.39
N ARG A 205 -16.77 -4.94 -15.88
CA ARG A 205 -17.65 -5.55 -14.88
C ARG A 205 -17.22 -5.18 -13.46
N SER A 206 -15.95 -4.82 -13.27
CA SER A 206 -15.42 -4.35 -12.01
C SER A 206 -15.97 -2.98 -11.66
N ARG A 207 -16.70 -2.93 -10.54
CA ARG A 207 -17.22 -1.68 -9.97
C ARG A 207 -16.09 -0.72 -9.63
N ASN A 208 -14.98 -1.22 -9.11
CA ASN A 208 -13.86 -0.39 -8.66
C ASN A 208 -13.19 0.30 -9.85
N LEU A 209 -12.90 -0.44 -10.93
CA LEU A 209 -12.34 0.12 -12.17
C LEU A 209 -13.27 1.15 -12.81
N SER A 210 -14.57 0.86 -12.86
CA SER A 210 -15.56 1.81 -13.40
C SER A 210 -15.67 3.07 -12.55
N ALA A 211 -15.77 2.95 -11.23
CA ALA A 211 -15.83 4.10 -10.33
C ALA A 211 -14.55 4.94 -10.39
N PHE A 212 -13.40 4.28 -10.52
CA PHE A 212 -12.11 4.92 -10.71
C PHE A 212 -12.08 5.77 -11.99
N ALA A 213 -12.40 5.16 -13.14
CA ALA A 213 -12.38 5.82 -14.44
C ALA A 213 -13.22 7.11 -14.49
N THR A 214 -14.34 7.13 -13.75
CA THR A 214 -15.27 8.27 -13.75
C THR A 214 -14.87 9.44 -12.85
N GLY A 215 -14.00 9.23 -11.85
CA GLY A 215 -13.73 10.25 -10.83
C GLY A 215 -12.26 10.57 -10.57
N ALA A 216 -11.33 9.84 -11.17
CA ALA A 216 -9.89 10.00 -10.94
C ALA A 216 -9.40 11.45 -11.15
N THR A 217 -9.69 12.05 -12.32
CA THR A 217 -9.25 13.43 -12.64
C THR A 217 -9.85 14.46 -11.69
N GLN A 218 -11.14 14.33 -11.35
CA GLN A 218 -11.82 15.23 -10.42
C GLN A 218 -11.25 15.12 -9.00
N ALA A 219 -10.93 13.91 -8.55
CA ALA A 219 -10.35 13.67 -7.23
C ALA A 219 -8.99 14.34 -7.09
N ILE A 220 -8.10 14.19 -8.08
CA ILE A 220 -6.79 14.85 -8.10
C ILE A 220 -6.94 16.38 -8.12
N SER A 221 -7.82 16.91 -8.97
CA SER A 221 -8.07 18.36 -9.03
C SER A 221 -8.58 18.91 -7.68
N SER A 222 -9.44 18.15 -7.00
CA SER A 222 -9.97 18.52 -5.68
C SER A 222 -8.88 18.52 -4.60
N LEU A 223 -7.98 17.53 -4.59
CA LEU A 223 -6.81 17.50 -3.69
C LEU A 223 -5.90 18.71 -3.90
N ARG A 224 -5.54 19.00 -5.16
CA ARG A 224 -4.68 20.16 -5.49
C ARG A 224 -5.34 21.48 -5.09
N GLY A 225 -6.63 21.63 -5.38
CA GLY A 225 -7.40 22.82 -5.00
C GLY A 225 -7.40 23.05 -3.49
N PHE A 226 -7.69 22.00 -2.71
CA PHE A 226 -7.68 22.07 -1.26
C PHE A 226 -6.30 22.40 -0.69
N LEU A 227 -5.23 21.72 -1.15
CA LEU A 227 -3.86 21.98 -0.71
C LEU A 227 -3.43 23.43 -1.02
N GLY A 228 -3.82 23.96 -2.19
CA GLY A 228 -3.56 25.35 -2.56
C GLY A 228 -4.25 26.36 -1.64
N THR A 229 -5.54 26.16 -1.34
CA THR A 229 -6.28 27.02 -0.40
C THR A 229 -5.70 26.93 1.02
N LEU A 230 -5.32 25.73 1.47
CA LEU A 230 -4.73 25.52 2.79
C LEU A 230 -3.36 26.22 2.92
N LYS A 231 -2.50 26.09 1.90
CA LYS A 231 -1.19 26.77 1.84
C LYS A 231 -1.36 28.29 1.90
N ALA A 232 -2.29 28.86 1.12
CA ALA A 232 -2.58 30.29 1.16
C ALA A 232 -3.04 30.75 2.56
N THR A 233 -3.97 30.00 3.16
CA THR A 233 -4.56 30.35 4.48
C THR A 233 -3.51 30.33 5.59
N MET A 234 -2.64 29.31 5.61
CA MET A 234 -1.62 29.18 6.65
C MET A 234 -0.48 30.19 6.50
N LEU A 235 -0.13 30.57 5.27
CA LEU A 235 0.88 31.62 5.03
C LEU A 235 0.35 33.02 5.36
N GLU A 236 -0.93 33.32 5.11
CA GLU A 236 -1.55 34.60 5.49
C GLU A 236 -1.62 34.79 7.02
N VAL A 237 -1.87 33.70 7.77
CA VAL A 237 -1.86 33.74 9.24
C VAL A 237 -0.45 33.98 9.80
N GLY A 238 0.59 33.47 9.13
CA GLY A 238 1.99 33.71 9.51
C GLY A 238 2.43 35.16 9.29
N ASP A 239 2.01 35.78 8.19
CA ASP A 239 2.42 37.15 7.83
C ASP A 239 1.72 38.22 8.71
N GLY A 240 0.51 37.94 9.21
CA GLY A 240 -0.22 38.82 10.13
C GLY A 240 0.40 38.98 11.52
N LEU A 241 1.24 38.03 11.95
CA LEU A 241 1.98 38.08 13.22
C LEU A 241 3.40 38.69 13.06
N GLY A 242 3.91 38.77 11.83
CA GLY A 242 5.27 39.21 11.51
C GLY A 242 5.52 40.74 11.55
N GLN A 243 4.50 41.57 11.78
CA GLN A 243 4.70 43.03 11.88
C GLN A 243 5.31 43.51 13.20
N PHE A 244 5.61 42.62 14.14
CA PHE A 244 6.27 42.95 15.40
C PHE A 244 7.44 42.00 15.73
N GLN A 245 8.56 42.06 15.02
CA GLN A 245 9.92 42.02 15.64
C GLN A 245 11.09 42.08 14.65
N THR A 246 12.18 42.66 15.14
CA THR A 246 13.45 42.94 14.47
C THR A 246 14.50 41.84 14.68
N SER A 247 15.25 41.54 13.63
CA SER A 247 16.68 41.17 13.62
C SER A 247 17.21 40.18 14.68
N GLY A 248 17.12 38.89 14.37
CA GLY A 248 17.89 37.80 14.97
C GLY A 248 17.49 36.49 14.30
N SER A 249 18.43 35.55 14.07
CA SER A 249 18.10 34.21 13.56
C SER A 249 17.14 33.51 14.53
N SER A 250 15.85 33.60 14.21
CA SER A 250 14.72 33.23 15.08
C SER A 250 14.29 31.79 14.81
N PRO A 251 13.89 31.00 15.83
CA PRO A 251 13.25 29.69 15.66
C PRO A 251 12.02 29.71 14.72
N GLU A 252 11.39 30.87 14.52
CA GLU A 252 10.28 31.03 13.56
C GLU A 252 10.71 30.82 12.10
N SER A 253 11.96 31.13 11.74
CA SER A 253 12.45 30.91 10.38
C SER A 253 12.57 29.42 10.05
N ASP A 254 13.02 28.61 11.00
CA ASP A 254 13.11 27.15 10.86
C ASP A 254 11.73 26.49 10.77
N GLU A 255 10.73 26.98 11.51
CA GLU A 255 9.35 26.49 11.45
C GLU A 255 8.67 26.78 10.10
N ILE A 256 8.86 27.99 9.55
CA ILE A 256 8.33 28.35 8.22
C ILE A 256 8.98 27.50 7.13
N HIS A 257 10.29 27.27 7.21
CA HIS A 257 11.00 26.39 6.27
C HIS A 257 10.49 24.94 6.36
N GLN A 258 10.33 24.39 7.57
CA GLN A 258 9.78 23.04 7.77
C GLN A 258 8.34 22.91 7.24
N LEU A 259 7.50 23.93 7.45
CA LEU A 259 6.14 23.96 6.92
C LEU A 259 6.14 24.01 5.39
N GLY A 260 7.03 24.82 4.79
CA GLY A 260 7.24 24.88 3.35
C GLY A 260 7.62 23.51 2.76
N ASP A 261 8.63 22.86 3.33
CA ASP A 261 9.08 21.53 2.93
C ASP A 261 7.96 20.48 3.05
N LEU A 262 7.13 20.58 4.09
CA LEU A 262 5.96 19.73 4.25
C LEU A 262 4.94 19.94 3.12
N PHE A 263 4.60 21.18 2.77
CA PHE A 263 3.71 21.49 1.65
C PHE A 263 4.25 20.94 0.33
N GLU A 264 5.54 21.10 0.06
CA GLU A 264 6.17 20.55 -1.14
C GLU A 264 6.11 19.01 -1.15
N ALA A 265 6.30 18.37 0.00
CA ALA A 265 6.13 16.93 0.12
C ALA A 265 4.68 16.46 -0.14
N GLN A 266 3.67 17.25 0.25
CA GLN A 266 2.26 16.98 -0.09
C GLN A 266 2.01 17.10 -1.60
N TYR A 267 2.52 18.16 -2.25
CA TYR A 267 2.38 18.33 -3.69
C TYR A 267 3.03 17.17 -4.45
N GLN A 268 4.24 16.77 -4.08
CA GLN A 268 4.93 15.63 -4.69
C GLN A 268 4.15 14.32 -4.49
N ALA A 269 3.54 14.10 -3.34
CA ALA A 269 2.70 12.92 -3.12
C ALA A 269 1.44 12.92 -4.00
N ILE A 270 0.83 14.09 -4.24
CA ILE A 270 -0.29 14.24 -5.19
C ILE A 270 0.18 14.01 -6.63
N ASP A 271 1.34 14.55 -7.03
CA ASP A 271 1.92 14.34 -8.36
C ASP A 271 2.15 12.84 -8.62
N ILE A 272 2.68 12.12 -7.63
CA ILE A 272 2.87 10.66 -7.71
C ILE A 272 1.52 9.94 -7.86
N ALA A 273 0.50 10.34 -7.10
CA ALA A 273 -0.83 9.76 -7.23
C ALA A 273 -1.41 10.01 -8.64
N GLU A 274 -1.27 11.22 -9.17
CA GLU A 274 -1.70 11.58 -10.52
C GLU A 274 -0.99 10.76 -11.59
N ASP A 275 0.33 10.64 -11.52
CA ASP A 275 1.11 9.80 -12.45
C ASP A 275 0.60 8.35 -12.46
N MET A 276 0.33 7.77 -11.29
CA MET A 276 -0.23 6.42 -11.21
C MET A 276 -1.67 6.37 -11.74
N TYR A 277 -2.46 7.41 -11.53
CA TYR A 277 -3.83 7.48 -12.02
C TYR A 277 -3.86 7.54 -13.55
N MET A 278 -2.99 8.34 -14.14
CA MET A 278 -2.87 8.45 -15.60
C MET A 278 -2.40 7.16 -16.25
N ARG A 279 -1.50 6.40 -15.59
CA ARG A 279 -1.15 5.04 -16.04
C ARG A 279 -2.35 4.10 -16.07
N VAL A 280 -3.19 4.13 -15.03
CA VAL A 280 -4.41 3.32 -15.00
C VAL A 280 -5.36 3.77 -16.12
N ILE A 281 -5.64 5.07 -16.24
CA ILE A 281 -6.52 5.62 -17.28
C ILE A 281 -6.04 5.19 -18.67
N TYR A 282 -4.74 5.33 -18.95
CA TYR A 282 -4.15 4.92 -20.22
C TYR A 282 -4.40 3.45 -20.54
N VAL A 283 -4.21 2.55 -19.56
CA VAL A 283 -4.55 1.12 -19.74
C VAL A 283 -6.03 0.93 -20.04
N LEU A 284 -6.92 1.62 -19.30
CA LEU A 284 -8.37 1.51 -19.50
C LEU A 284 -8.83 2.00 -20.88
N GLU A 285 -8.20 3.04 -21.41
CA GLU A 285 -8.52 3.58 -22.74
C GLU A 285 -8.08 2.67 -23.87
N LEU A 286 -6.89 2.08 -23.77
CA LEU A 286 -6.43 1.08 -24.74
C LEU A 286 -7.41 -0.11 -24.82
N HIS A 287 -7.91 -0.57 -23.67
CA HIS A 287 -8.84 -1.70 -23.61
C HIS A 287 -10.26 -1.36 -24.06
N CYS A 288 -10.69 -0.10 -24.01
CA CYS A 288 -11.99 0.30 -24.57
C CYS A 288 -12.07 0.07 -26.09
N ILE A 289 -10.92 -0.01 -26.77
CA ILE A 289 -10.81 -0.28 -28.20
C ILE A 289 -10.88 -1.80 -28.47
N GLU A 290 -10.47 -2.63 -27.52
CA GLU A 290 -10.39 -4.09 -27.63
C GLU A 290 -11.59 -4.77 -26.92
N ALA A 291 -12.74 -4.85 -27.61
CA ALA A 291 -14.03 -5.24 -27.05
C ALA A 291 -14.17 -6.67 -26.45
N SER A 292 -13.07 -7.41 -26.21
CA SER A 292 -13.07 -8.80 -25.72
C SER A 292 -12.24 -9.08 -24.47
N SER A 293 -11.62 -8.08 -23.84
CA SER A 293 -10.79 -8.29 -22.64
C SER A 293 -11.63 -8.53 -21.38
N SER A 294 -11.25 -9.51 -20.56
CA SER A 294 -11.85 -9.68 -19.23
C SER A 294 -11.28 -8.65 -18.24
N ASP A 295 -12.00 -8.33 -17.16
CA ASP A 295 -11.47 -7.43 -16.10
C ASP A 295 -10.12 -7.92 -15.55
N ARG A 296 -9.91 -9.24 -15.53
CA ARG A 296 -8.65 -9.85 -15.10
C ARG A 296 -7.51 -9.53 -16.05
N ASP A 297 -7.77 -9.46 -17.35
CA ASP A 297 -6.78 -9.07 -18.35
C ASP A 297 -6.43 -7.59 -18.18
N ILE A 298 -7.45 -6.73 -17.98
CA ILE A 298 -7.25 -5.30 -17.68
C ILE A 298 -6.38 -5.13 -16.42
N GLN A 299 -6.69 -5.85 -15.33
CA GLN A 299 -5.91 -5.78 -14.11
C GLN A 299 -4.48 -6.32 -14.29
N ALA A 300 -4.25 -7.31 -15.15
CA ALA A 300 -2.90 -7.79 -15.46
C ALA A 300 -2.07 -6.71 -16.19
N GLU A 301 -2.69 -5.96 -17.10
CA GLU A 301 -2.05 -4.84 -17.79
C GLU A 301 -1.82 -3.64 -16.85
N ILE A 302 -2.73 -3.39 -15.91
CA ILE A 302 -2.54 -2.43 -14.81
C ILE A 302 -1.38 -2.85 -13.89
N GLU A 303 -1.29 -4.13 -13.52
CA GLU A 303 -0.14 -4.66 -12.78
C GLU A 303 1.15 -4.43 -13.57
N ASP A 304 1.13 -4.60 -14.89
CA ASP A 304 2.29 -4.37 -15.75
C ASP A 304 2.60 -2.89 -16.02
N ALA A 305 1.69 -1.97 -15.68
CA ALA A 305 1.94 -0.53 -15.64
C ALA A 305 2.66 -0.05 -14.35
N ALA A 306 2.99 -0.99 -13.45
CA ALA A 306 3.72 -0.76 -12.21
C ALA A 306 3.05 0.24 -11.24
N ILE A 307 1.71 0.25 -11.20
CA ILE A 307 0.95 1.13 -10.31
C ILE A 307 1.19 0.86 -8.82
N THR A 308 1.73 -0.31 -8.46
CA THR A 308 2.08 -0.66 -7.07
C THR A 308 3.45 -0.15 -6.65
N SER A 309 4.20 0.50 -7.55
CA SER A 309 5.57 0.93 -7.32
C SER A 309 5.68 2.27 -6.60
N TRP A 310 4.62 3.07 -6.50
CA TRP A 310 4.65 4.41 -5.89
C TRP A 310 5.31 4.54 -4.51
N PRO A 311 5.32 3.55 -3.59
CA PRO A 311 5.86 3.75 -2.23
C PRO A 311 7.34 4.17 -2.20
N HIS A 312 8.14 3.79 -3.20
CA HIS A 312 9.54 4.21 -3.26
C HIS A 312 9.74 5.63 -3.81
N LEU A 313 8.73 6.19 -4.47
CA LEU A 313 8.73 7.54 -5.03
C LEU A 313 8.34 8.60 -4.00
N VAL A 314 7.52 8.22 -3.01
CA VAL A 314 6.98 9.16 -2.01
C VAL A 314 8.11 9.75 -1.14
N PRO A 315 8.11 11.08 -0.88
CA PRO A 315 9.14 11.73 -0.06
C PRO A 315 9.15 11.21 1.39
N GLU A 316 10.33 11.13 2.02
CA GLU A 316 10.44 10.75 3.44
C GLU A 316 9.74 11.76 4.37
N ILE A 317 9.74 13.04 3.99
CA ILE A 317 9.02 14.10 4.72
C ILE A 317 7.51 13.81 4.73
N PHE A 318 6.94 13.37 3.61
CA PHE A 318 5.54 12.97 3.55
C PHE A 318 5.27 11.76 4.46
N ILE A 319 6.12 10.72 4.42
CA ILE A 319 5.95 9.55 5.29
C ILE A 319 6.03 9.94 6.76
N SER A 320 6.99 10.80 7.13
CA SER A 320 7.15 11.31 8.49
C SER A 320 5.95 12.13 8.96
N SER A 321 5.24 12.80 8.03
CA SER A 321 4.02 13.54 8.35
C SER A 321 2.85 12.63 8.77
N LEU A 322 2.87 11.35 8.39
CA LEU A 322 1.87 10.36 8.81
C LEU A 322 2.07 9.91 10.27
N ASP A 323 3.30 10.02 10.78
CA ASP A 323 3.69 9.68 12.16
C ASP A 323 3.59 10.88 13.12
N SER A 324 3.53 12.10 12.58
CA SER A 324 3.70 13.32 13.38
C SER A 324 2.48 13.61 14.28
N LYS A 325 2.69 13.48 15.59
CA LYS A 325 1.78 13.95 16.64
C LYS A 325 1.79 15.48 16.83
N TYR A 326 2.66 16.18 16.10
CA TYR A 326 2.99 17.58 16.38
C TYR A 326 2.76 18.53 15.18
N GLY A 327 2.20 18.04 14.07
CA GLY A 327 1.78 18.89 12.94
C GLY A 327 0.37 19.46 13.13
N PRO A 328 -0.03 20.52 12.39
CA PRO A 328 -1.40 21.00 12.37
C PRO A 328 -2.36 19.85 12.03
N GLU A 329 -3.38 19.62 12.86
CA GLU A 329 -4.26 18.45 12.74
C GLU A 329 -4.87 18.31 11.33
N ILE A 330 -5.16 19.42 10.66
CA ILE A 330 -5.68 19.47 9.29
C ILE A 330 -4.64 19.00 8.26
N LEU A 331 -3.37 19.36 8.41
CA LEU A 331 -2.31 18.90 7.50
C LEU A 331 -2.06 17.40 7.65
N THR A 332 -2.06 16.89 8.87
CA THR A 332 -1.99 15.44 9.11
C THR A 332 -3.22 14.73 8.52
N GLY A 333 -4.41 15.33 8.67
CA GLY A 333 -5.63 14.87 8.00
C GLY A 333 -5.53 14.82 6.47
N LEU A 334 -4.87 15.82 5.87
CA LEU A 334 -4.59 15.85 4.43
C LEU A 334 -3.58 14.78 4.02
N SER A 335 -2.49 14.57 4.78
CA SER A 335 -1.54 13.48 4.54
C SER A 335 -2.24 12.13 4.50
N PHE A 336 -3.12 11.87 5.47
CA PHE A 336 -3.94 10.65 5.48
C PHE A 336 -4.89 10.58 4.28
N THR A 337 -5.50 11.69 3.90
CA THR A 337 -6.39 11.74 2.73
C THR A 337 -5.64 11.43 1.44
N ILE A 338 -4.44 11.96 1.25
CA ILE A 338 -3.57 11.63 0.10
C ILE A 338 -3.14 10.16 0.16
N LEU A 339 -2.81 9.64 1.34
CA LEU A 339 -2.49 8.23 1.53
C LEU A 339 -3.65 7.31 1.11
N ALA A 340 -4.90 7.68 1.42
CA ALA A 340 -6.07 6.92 0.96
C ALA A 340 -6.20 6.87 -0.57
N HIS A 341 -5.85 7.97 -1.27
CA HIS A 341 -5.83 8.00 -2.74
C HIS A 341 -4.73 7.12 -3.33
N LEU A 342 -3.58 7.02 -2.66
CA LEU A 342 -2.50 6.08 -3.03
C LEU A 342 -2.87 4.63 -2.73
N TYR A 343 -3.55 4.37 -1.61
CA TYR A 343 -4.03 3.02 -1.24
C TYR A 343 -5.10 2.53 -2.20
N LEU A 344 -5.93 3.44 -2.72
CA LEU A 344 -6.94 3.12 -3.72
C LEU A 344 -6.37 2.45 -4.96
N LEU A 345 -5.16 2.81 -5.40
CA LEU A 345 -4.51 2.13 -6.54
C LEU A 345 -4.37 0.63 -6.29
N LEU A 346 -4.07 0.25 -5.05
CA LEU A 346 -3.93 -1.15 -4.64
C LEU A 346 -5.29 -1.85 -4.55
N THR A 347 -6.40 -1.11 -4.41
CA THR A 347 -7.75 -1.68 -4.42
C THR A 347 -8.27 -2.02 -5.82
N LEU A 348 -7.62 -1.51 -6.87
CA LEU A 348 -7.94 -1.81 -8.27
C LEU A 348 -7.50 -3.23 -8.70
N LEU A 349 -6.54 -3.81 -7.97
CA LEU A 349 -6.05 -5.18 -8.17
C LEU A 349 -6.79 -6.14 -7.23
N ASP A 350 -8.12 -6.19 -7.34
CA ASP A 350 -9.00 -6.92 -6.41
C ASP A 350 -9.01 -8.45 -6.61
N ASP A 351 -8.51 -8.94 -7.74
CA ASP A 351 -8.26 -10.36 -7.99
C ASP A 351 -7.04 -10.90 -7.21
N LEU A 352 -6.20 -10.02 -6.65
CA LEU A 352 -5.06 -10.38 -5.79
C LEU A 352 -5.49 -10.41 -4.32
N TRP A 353 -5.45 -11.60 -3.71
CA TRP A 353 -5.97 -11.86 -2.37
C TRP A 353 -5.35 -11.00 -1.26
N TYR A 354 -4.11 -10.55 -1.45
CA TYR A 354 -3.35 -9.78 -0.47
C TYR A 354 -3.44 -8.26 -0.67
N LEU A 355 -4.11 -7.77 -1.73
CA LEU A 355 -4.25 -6.33 -2.03
C LEU A 355 -5.68 -5.84 -1.81
N GLY A 356 -6.58 -6.10 -2.77
CA GLY A 356 -7.84 -5.37 -2.96
C GLY A 356 -8.61 -5.02 -1.68
N LYS A 357 -9.09 -6.06 -0.99
CA LYS A 357 -9.89 -5.93 0.24
C LYS A 357 -9.08 -5.43 1.43
N ASN A 358 -7.78 -5.67 1.42
CA ASN A 358 -6.89 -5.32 2.53
C ASN A 358 -6.69 -3.81 2.60
N PHE A 359 -6.38 -3.19 1.46
CA PHE A 359 -6.25 -1.74 1.38
C PHE A 359 -7.59 -1.00 1.47
N GLY A 360 -8.69 -1.62 1.06
CA GLY A 360 -10.02 -1.04 1.29
C GLY A 360 -10.38 -0.92 2.78
N ALA A 361 -9.95 -1.87 3.62
CA ALA A 361 -10.11 -1.76 5.07
C ALA A 361 -9.25 -0.62 5.65
N GLU A 362 -8.02 -0.45 5.15
CA GLU A 362 -7.15 0.67 5.55
C GLU A 362 -7.73 2.04 5.14
N ILE A 363 -8.32 2.16 3.94
CA ILE A 363 -9.03 3.39 3.53
C ILE A 363 -10.18 3.72 4.50
N THR A 364 -10.87 2.70 5.02
CA THR A 364 -11.94 2.87 6.01
C THR A 364 -11.39 3.33 7.37
N LYS A 365 -10.24 2.80 7.81
CA LYS A 365 -9.54 3.28 9.01
C LYS A 365 -9.14 4.75 8.85
N ILE A 366 -8.56 5.10 7.70
CA ILE A 366 -8.20 6.49 7.36
C ILE A 366 -9.44 7.40 7.38
N HIS A 367 -10.55 6.99 6.75
CA HIS A 367 -11.79 7.78 6.79
C HIS A 367 -12.24 8.01 8.23
N THR A 368 -12.19 6.98 9.09
CA THR A 368 -12.57 7.11 10.50
C THR A 368 -11.69 8.14 11.23
N LEU A 369 -10.39 8.16 10.97
CA LEU A 369 -9.46 9.15 11.53
C LEU A 369 -9.75 10.56 11.04
N VAL A 370 -9.91 10.73 9.72
CA VAL A 370 -10.22 12.04 9.11
C VAL A 370 -11.56 12.58 9.61
N SER A 371 -12.58 11.73 9.79
CA SER A 371 -13.88 12.13 10.33
C SER A 371 -13.81 12.74 11.73
N ARG A 372 -12.83 12.34 12.54
CA ARG A 372 -12.66 12.86 13.91
C ARG A 372 -12.16 14.31 13.93
N LEU A 373 -11.54 14.76 12.84
CA LEU A 373 -11.11 16.14 12.67
C LEU A 373 -12.29 17.09 12.42
N ALA A 374 -13.48 16.55 12.10
CA ALA A 374 -14.70 17.32 11.80
C ALA A 374 -14.54 18.39 10.69
N ASP A 375 -13.52 18.26 9.83
CA ASP A 375 -13.33 19.15 8.69
C ASP A 375 -14.16 18.68 7.49
N SER A 376 -15.11 19.51 7.08
CA SER A 376 -16.04 19.17 6.00
C SER A 376 -15.39 19.03 4.62
N ASN A 377 -14.24 19.67 4.38
CA ASN A 377 -13.55 19.61 3.10
C ASN A 377 -12.73 18.32 3.00
N LEU A 378 -12.00 17.95 4.05
CA LEU A 378 -11.29 16.67 4.14
C LEU A 378 -12.27 15.49 4.04
N LEU A 379 -13.44 15.58 4.68
CA LEU A 379 -14.49 14.57 4.55
C LEU A 379 -14.96 14.41 3.09
N LYS A 380 -15.21 15.50 2.38
CA LYS A 380 -15.57 15.46 0.94
C LYS A 380 -14.48 14.81 0.09
N LEU A 381 -13.22 15.10 0.37
CA LEU A 381 -12.08 14.50 -0.33
C LEU A 381 -11.98 12.99 -0.09
N MET A 382 -12.46 12.49 1.06
CA MET A 382 -12.48 11.07 1.40
C MET A 382 -13.67 10.29 0.82
N GLU A 383 -14.75 10.95 0.39
CA GLU A 383 -15.95 10.27 -0.12
C GLU A 383 -15.65 9.40 -1.36
N TRP A 384 -14.84 9.92 -2.29
CA TRP A 384 -14.53 9.19 -3.52
C TRP A 384 -13.64 7.96 -3.28
N PRO A 385 -12.51 8.04 -2.54
CA PRO A 385 -11.71 6.85 -2.24
C PRO A 385 -12.51 5.74 -1.54
N VAL A 386 -13.39 6.12 -0.62
CA VAL A 386 -14.26 5.19 0.14
C VAL A 386 -15.29 4.51 -0.79
N ASN A 387 -15.88 5.26 -1.72
CA ASN A 387 -16.82 4.71 -2.70
C ASN A 387 -16.15 3.71 -3.65
N VAL A 388 -14.97 4.07 -4.21
CA VAL A 388 -14.21 3.20 -5.11
C VAL A 388 -13.75 1.92 -4.41
N ALA A 389 -13.34 2.01 -3.14
CA ALA A 389 -12.98 0.83 -2.34
C ALA A 389 -14.17 -0.10 -2.03
N GLY A 390 -15.40 0.28 -2.41
CA GLY A 390 -16.61 -0.54 -2.27
C GLY A 390 -17.30 -0.43 -0.91
N PHE A 391 -16.81 0.43 0.00
CA PHE A 391 -17.38 0.66 1.32
C PHE A 391 -18.35 1.85 1.31
N SER A 392 -19.46 1.73 0.59
CA SER A 392 -20.54 2.71 0.75
C SER A 392 -21.16 2.51 2.13
N SER A 393 -21.12 3.55 2.98
CA SER A 393 -21.87 3.58 4.22
C SER A 393 -23.34 3.32 3.89
N LYS A 394 -23.92 2.29 4.49
CA LYS A 394 -25.37 2.22 4.61
C LYS A 394 -25.78 3.34 5.59
N SER A 395 -25.83 4.59 5.12
CA SER A 395 -26.48 5.66 5.85
C SER A 395 -27.92 5.81 5.33
N SER A 396 -28.85 5.87 6.29
CA SER A 396 -30.27 6.20 6.15
C SER A 396 -31.23 5.13 5.57
N LYS A 397 -31.57 4.16 6.42
CA LYS A 397 -32.94 3.58 6.48
C LYS A 397 -33.36 3.39 7.93
N TYR A 398 -33.44 4.48 8.68
CA TYR A 398 -34.28 4.56 9.88
C TYR A 398 -34.82 5.99 9.96
N ASN A 399 -35.91 6.21 9.22
CA ASN A 399 -36.93 7.21 9.52
C ASN A 399 -38.24 6.63 8.96
N SER A 400 -38.96 5.92 9.82
CA SER A 400 -40.40 5.66 9.72
C SER A 400 -40.90 5.45 11.12
#